data_AF-A0A1G8XY56-F1
#
_entry.id   AF-A0A1G8XY56-F1
#
_cell.length_a   1.000
_cell.length_b   1.000
_cell.length_c   1.000
_cell.angle_alpha   90.00
_cell.angle_beta   90.00
_cell.angle_gamma   90.00
#
_symmetry.space_group_name_H-M   'P 1'
#
loop_
_entity.id
_entity.type
_entity.pdbx_description
1 polymer ?
#
loop_
_entity_poly.entity_id
_entity_poly.type
_entity_poly.pdbx_seq_one_letter_code
_entity_poly.pdbx_strand_id
1 'polypeptide(L)'
;MLGKYERRSLEEIEHRLSQEDPELARGLAQGKPRTIRRRFPPLLVLAALVMVLSVTLLVLAEFGSAVLAAVLAGGVLTFWRWRSRS
;
A
#
# COMPACT_ATOMS: atom_id res chain seq x y z
N MET A 1 -6.27 -34.44 13.51
CA MET A 1 -5.09 -35.05 14.16
C MET A 1 -4.05 -35.28 13.07
N LEU A 2 -2.85 -34.69 13.19
CA LEU A 2 -1.77 -34.91 12.21
C LEU A 2 -1.31 -36.37 12.26
N GLY A 3 -1.12 -36.99 11.09
CA GLY A 3 -0.64 -38.36 10.97
C GLY A 3 0.82 -38.49 11.43
N LYS A 4 1.24 -39.72 11.76
CA LYS A 4 2.64 -40.02 12.12
C LYS A 4 3.61 -39.67 10.97
N TYR A 5 3.15 -39.76 9.73
CA TYR A 5 3.92 -39.39 8.55
C TYR A 5 4.12 -37.86 8.45
N GLU A 6 3.06 -37.06 8.65
CA GLU A 6 3.20 -35.60 8.66
C GLU A 6 4.13 -35.12 9.77
N ARG A 7 4.10 -35.73 10.96
CA ARG A 7 5.02 -35.35 12.04
C ARG A 7 6.48 -35.57 11.65
N ARG A 8 6.80 -36.72 11.08
CA ARG A 8 8.17 -37.04 10.65
C ARG A 8 8.64 -36.12 9.53
N SER A 9 7.74 -35.79 8.60
CA SER A 9 8.05 -34.84 7.53
C SER A 9 8.29 -33.43 8.07
N LEU A 10 7.54 -32.99 9.08
CA LEU A 10 7.75 -31.68 9.71
C LEU A 10 9.07 -31.63 10.50
N GLU A 11 9.43 -32.69 11.23
CA GLU A 11 10.71 -32.78 11.93
C GLU A 11 11.89 -32.68 10.97
N GLU A 12 11.80 -33.32 9.79
CA GLU A 12 12.85 -33.23 8.79
C GLU A 12 12.97 -31.81 8.20
N ILE A 13 11.83 -31.14 7.94
CA ILE A 13 11.80 -29.76 7.46
C ILE A 13 12.40 -28.81 8.53
N GLU A 14 12.00 -28.96 9.79
CA GLU A 14 12.50 -28.14 10.90
C GLU A 14 14.01 -28.35 11.10
N HIS A 15 14.49 -29.59 10.99
CA HIS A 15 15.92 -29.89 11.10
C HIS A 15 16.72 -29.20 10.00
N ARG A 16 16.30 -29.30 8.74
CA ARG A 16 16.98 -28.64 7.62
C ARG A 16 16.94 -27.11 7.76
N LEU A 17 15.79 -26.56 8.12
CA LEU A 17 15.60 -25.12 8.29
C LEU A 17 16.46 -24.56 9.43
N SER A 18 16.66 -25.32 10.51
CA SER A 18 17.51 -24.92 11.63
C SER A 18 19.00 -24.83 11.28
N GLN A 19 19.45 -25.59 10.27
CA GLN A 19 20.84 -25.55 9.78
C GLN A 19 21.04 -24.44 8.74
N GLU A 20 20.05 -24.18 7.88
CA GLU A 20 20.14 -23.17 6.82
C GLU A 20 19.92 -21.74 7.34
N ASP A 21 18.91 -21.53 8.18
CA ASP A 21 18.57 -20.21 8.74
C ASP A 21 18.06 -20.32 10.20
N PRO A 22 18.97 -20.22 11.19
CA PRO A 22 18.62 -20.36 12.60
C PRO A 22 17.73 -19.23 13.12
N GLU A 23 17.76 -18.04 12.50
CA GLU A 23 16.87 -16.95 12.90
C GLU A 23 15.43 -17.21 12.45
N LEU A 24 15.26 -17.74 11.24
CA LEU A 24 13.95 -18.07 10.69
C LEU A 24 13.32 -19.26 11.44
N ALA A 25 14.11 -20.28 11.79
CA ALA A 25 13.64 -21.40 12.62
C ALA A 25 13.13 -20.94 14.00
N ARG A 26 13.87 -20.04 14.66
CA ARG A 26 13.44 -19.43 15.93
C ARG A 26 12.15 -18.61 15.78
N GLY A 27 12.00 -17.88 14.67
CA GLY A 27 10.79 -17.10 14.39
C GLY A 27 9.55 -17.96 14.20
N LEU A 28 9.68 -19.09 13.50
CA LEU A 28 8.60 -20.05 13.29
C LEU A 28 8.24 -20.81 14.57
N ALA A 29 9.24 -21.25 15.35
CA ALA A 29 9.03 -21.92 16.64
C ALA A 29 8.32 -21.03 17.67
N GLN A 30 8.57 -19.72 17.64
CA GLN A 30 7.88 -18.76 18.51
C GLN A 30 6.45 -18.44 18.04
N GLY A 31 6.01 -18.95 16.89
CA GLY A 31 4.70 -18.63 16.31
C GLY A 31 4.52 -17.13 16.04
N LYS A 32 5.62 -16.37 15.99
CA LYS A 32 5.58 -14.92 15.88
C LYS A 32 5.46 -14.60 14.38
N PRO A 33 4.30 -14.13 13.88
CA PRO A 33 4.29 -13.58 12.54
C PRO A 33 5.31 -12.45 12.54
N ARG A 34 6.40 -12.60 11.77
CA ARG A 34 7.31 -11.50 11.48
C ARG A 34 6.41 -10.45 10.84
N THR A 35 5.99 -9.47 11.62
CA THR A 35 5.23 -8.35 11.11
C THR A 35 6.22 -7.65 10.20
N ILE A 36 6.20 -7.98 8.91
CA ILE A 36 6.91 -7.25 7.89
C ILE A 36 6.19 -5.91 7.88
N ARG A 37 6.63 -5.03 8.78
CA ARG A 37 6.19 -3.65 8.83
C ARG A 37 6.79 -3.08 7.55
N ARG A 38 6.05 -3.24 6.44
CA ARG A 38 6.35 -2.63 5.13
C ARG A 38 6.37 -1.14 5.41
N ARG A 39 7.53 -0.63 5.83
CA ARG A 39 7.82 0.79 5.83
C ARG A 39 7.86 1.12 4.35
N PHE A 40 6.78 1.70 3.85
CA PHE A 40 6.79 2.27 2.52
C PHE A 40 7.94 3.28 2.48
N PRO A 41 8.97 3.06 1.64
CA PRO A 41 10.05 4.03 1.53
C PRO A 41 9.45 5.38 1.15
N PRO A 42 9.94 6.49 1.72
CA PRO A 42 9.48 7.84 1.36
C PRO A 42 9.62 8.10 -0.15
N LEU A 43 10.54 7.42 -0.81
CA LEU A 43 10.69 7.38 -2.27
C LEU A 43 9.45 6.88 -3.02
N LEU A 44 8.73 5.87 -2.51
CA LEU A 44 7.48 5.40 -3.13
C LEU A 44 6.37 6.43 -3.01
N VAL A 45 6.31 7.14 -1.88
CA VAL A 45 5.34 8.23 -1.68
C VAL A 45 5.65 9.38 -2.64
N LEU A 46 6.93 9.74 -2.78
CA LEU A 46 7.37 10.76 -3.72
C LEU A 46 7.09 10.35 -5.18
N ALA A 47 7.37 9.11 -5.55
CA ALA A 47 7.08 8.58 -6.89
C ALA A 47 5.58 8.61 -7.20
N ALA A 48 4.73 8.23 -6.25
CA ALA A 48 3.28 8.31 -6.40
C ALA A 48 2.82 9.77 -6.58
N LEU A 49 3.38 10.71 -5.79
CA LEU A 49 3.06 12.13 -5.89
C LEU A 49 3.42 12.70 -7.27
N VAL A 50 4.63 12.39 -7.77
CA VAL A 50 5.10 12.83 -9.08
C VAL A 50 4.24 12.22 -10.19
N MET A 51 3.87 10.95 -10.08
CA MET A 51 3.01 10.28 -11.06
C MET A 51 1.62 10.94 -11.14
N VAL A 52 1.00 11.22 -9.99
CA VAL A 52 -0.28 11.94 -9.92
C VAL A 52 -0.14 13.33 -10.53
N LEU A 53 0.89 14.08 -10.17
CA LEU A 53 1.14 15.42 -10.70
C LEU A 53 1.30 15.40 -12.22
N SER A 54 2.06 14.44 -12.75
CA SER A 54 2.29 14.27 -14.18
C SER A 54 1.01 13.96 -14.95
N VAL A 55 0.16 13.06 -14.43
CA VAL A 55 -1.14 12.75 -15.03
C VAL A 55 -2.05 13.98 -15.00
N THR A 56 -2.07 14.70 -13.88
CA THR A 56 -2.89 15.91 -13.74
C THR A 56 -2.48 16.97 -14.75
N LEU A 57 -1.17 17.20 -14.93
CA LEU A 57 -0.64 18.14 -15.91
C LEU A 57 -0.96 17.72 -17.35
N LEU A 58 -0.92 16.42 -17.65
CA LEU A 58 -1.21 15.88 -18.97
C LEU A 58 -2.70 16.03 -19.33
N VAL A 59 -3.58 15.76 -18.36
CA VAL A 59 -5.02 16.03 -18.50
C VAL A 59 -5.30 17.54 -18.59
N LEU A 60 -4.56 18.37 -17.85
CA LEU A 60 -4.70 19.82 -17.91
C LEU A 60 -4.15 20.42 -19.22
N ALA A 61 -3.19 19.76 -19.88
CA ALA A 61 -2.71 20.19 -21.19
C ALA A 61 -3.76 19.94 -22.28
N GLU A 62 -4.42 18.79 -22.26
CA GLU A 62 -5.40 18.40 -23.28
C GLU A 62 -6.81 18.96 -23.00
N PHE A 63 -7.19 19.04 -21.72
CA PHE A 63 -8.53 19.43 -21.24
C PHE A 63 -8.50 20.60 -20.26
N GLY A 64 -7.44 21.42 -20.27
CA GLY A 64 -7.24 22.50 -19.30
C GLY A 64 -8.42 23.47 -19.20
N SER A 65 -9.08 23.76 -20.32
CA SER A 65 -10.29 24.58 -20.37
C SER A 65 -11.48 23.93 -19.66
N ALA A 66 -11.68 22.62 -19.80
CA ALA A 66 -12.78 21.88 -19.17
C ALA A 66 -12.56 21.72 -17.66
N VAL A 67 -11.32 21.49 -17.23
CA VAL A 67 -10.97 21.39 -15.80
C VAL A 67 -11.07 22.76 -15.13
N LEU A 68 -10.56 23.83 -15.77
CA LEU A 68 -10.75 25.20 -15.28
C LEU A 68 -12.23 25.58 -15.18
N ALA A 69 -13.03 25.22 -16.20
CA ALA A 69 -14.47 25.44 -16.18
C ALA A 69 -15.17 24.67 -15.04
N ALA A 70 -14.78 23.42 -14.79
CA ALA A 70 -15.33 22.61 -13.69
C ALA A 70 -14.95 23.16 -12.30
N VAL A 71 -13.70 23.61 -12.12
CA VAL A 71 -13.22 24.23 -10.87
C VAL A 71 -13.94 25.55 -10.63
N LEU A 72 -14.07 26.40 -11.65
CA LEU A 72 -14.81 27.66 -11.55
C LEU A 72 -16.30 27.41 -11.29
N ALA A 73 -16.93 26.46 -11.99
CA ALA A 73 -18.32 26.09 -11.76
C ALA A 73 -18.55 25.55 -10.35
N GLY A 74 -17.66 24.69 -9.84
CA GLY A 74 -17.71 24.16 -8.48
C GLY A 74 -17.48 25.23 -7.41
N GLY A 75 -16.54 26.15 -7.63
CA GLY A 75 -16.29 27.30 -6.77
C GLY A 75 -17.48 28.26 -6.72
N VAL A 76 -18.08 28.55 -7.87
CA VAL A 76 -19.31 29.36 -7.96
C VAL A 76 -20.45 28.65 -7.25
N LEU A 77 -20.66 27.35 -7.46
CA LEU A 77 -21.73 26.58 -6.81
C LEU A 77 -21.60 26.56 -5.28
N THR A 78 -20.39 26.34 -4.77
CA THR A 78 -20.12 26.35 -3.32
C THR A 78 -20.30 27.76 -2.73
N PHE A 79 -19.82 28.80 -3.43
CA PHE A 79 -20.03 30.19 -3.04
C PHE A 79 -21.51 30.59 -3.06
N TRP A 80 -22.26 30.21 -4.09
CA TRP A 80 -23.69 30.49 -4.20
C TRP A 80 -24.49 29.77 -3.12
N ARG A 81 -24.12 28.51 -2.81
CA ARG A 81 -24.74 27.70 -1.77
C ARG A 81 -24.41 28.19 -0.35
N TRP A 82 -23.28 28.87 -0.18
CA TRP A 82 -22.93 29.57 1.06
C TRP A 82 -23.69 30.90 1.18
N ARG A 83 -23.76 31.67 0.10
CA ARG A 83 -24.52 32.93 -0.03
C ARG A 83 -26.03 32.75 0.16
N SER A 84 -26.61 31.63 -0.27
CA SER A 84 -28.04 31.35 -0.10
C SER A 84 -28.40 30.81 1.28
N ARG A 85 -27.40 30.50 2.11
CA ARG A 85 -27.58 30.06 3.51
C ARG A 85 -27.27 31.15 4.54
N SER A 86 -26.76 32.32 4.12
CA SER A 86 -26.68 33.55 4.93
C SER A 86 -27.80 34.49 4.57
#